data_AF-L1K259-F1
#
_entry.id   AF-L1K259-F1
#
_cell.length_a   1.000
_cell.length_b   1.000
_cell.length_c   1.000
_cell.angle_alpha   90.00
_cell.angle_beta   90.00
_cell.angle_gamma   90.00
#
_symmetry.space_group_name_H-M   'P 1'
#
loop_
_entity.id
_entity.type
_entity.pdbx_description
1 polymer ?
#
loop_
_entity_poly.entity_id
_entity_poly.type
_entity_poly.pdbx_seq_one_letter_code
_entity_poly.pdbx_strand_id
1 'polypeptide(L)'
;MCEHHRQRSRCRACKGSSICAHDRIKSQCKDCKGSSICEHNKIRAQCKECKGSGICLHNRQRTRCKECKGSAICDHNRVKSQCKDCKGSAICQHMRRRSHCKDCRGSSICLHNKQKSQCRDCGGAGICEHNKVRYRCKDCGGSGICKHKKRKYRCKDC
;
A
#
# COMPACT_ATOMS: atom_id res chain seq x y z
N MET A 1 -3.76 -23.31 -23.57
CA MET A 1 -3.20 -21.96 -23.33
C MET A 1 -3.45 -21.10 -24.57
N CYS A 2 -3.58 -19.77 -24.47
CA CYS A 2 -3.64 -18.89 -25.64
C CYS A 2 -2.26 -18.36 -26.03
N GLU A 3 -2.16 -17.67 -27.17
CA GLU A 3 -0.94 -17.01 -27.69
C GLU A 3 -0.28 -16.04 -26.69
N HIS A 4 -1.05 -15.53 -25.73
CA HIS A 4 -0.57 -14.64 -24.67
C HIS A 4 0.01 -15.40 -23.46
N HIS A 5 0.29 -16.70 -23.60
CA HIS A 5 0.71 -17.61 -22.51
C HIS A 5 -0.17 -17.52 -21.26
N ARG A 6 -1.48 -17.30 -21.47
CA ARG A 6 -2.50 -17.26 -20.41
C ARG A 6 -3.55 -18.34 -20.63
N GLN A 7 -4.23 -18.74 -19.56
CA GLN A 7 -5.41 -19.59 -19.68
C GLN A 7 -6.46 -18.86 -20.52
N ARG A 8 -6.93 -19.47 -21.62
CA ARG A 8 -7.79 -18.83 -22.62
C ARG A 8 -9.06 -18.21 -21.98
N SER A 9 -9.68 -18.92 -21.03
CA SER A 9 -10.86 -18.45 -20.30
C SER A 9 -10.64 -17.17 -19.47
N ARG A 10 -9.40 -16.90 -19.04
CA ARG A 10 -9.02 -15.74 -18.20
C ARG A 10 -8.20 -14.70 -18.96
N CYS A 11 -7.98 -14.87 -20.26
CA CYS A 11 -7.21 -13.91 -21.03
C CYS A 11 -8.08 -12.70 -21.40
N ARG A 12 -7.66 -11.50 -21.00
CA ARG A 12 -8.33 -10.24 -21.36
C ARG A 12 -8.24 -9.93 -22.85
N ALA A 13 -7.04 -10.07 -23.42
CA ALA A 13 -6.81 -9.81 -24.85
C ALA A 13 -7.69 -10.71 -25.74
N CYS A 14 -7.90 -11.97 -25.33
CA CYS A 14 -8.77 -12.90 -26.06
C CYS A 14 -10.26 -12.80 -25.64
N LYS A 15 -10.66 -11.81 -24.82
CA LYS A 15 -12.00 -11.71 -24.20
C LYS A 15 -12.52 -13.06 -23.68
N GLY A 16 -11.68 -13.75 -22.90
CA GLY A 16 -11.96 -15.08 -22.40
C GLY A 16 -13.31 -15.15 -21.66
N SER A 17 -13.94 -16.33 -21.65
CA SER A 17 -15.30 -16.53 -21.10
C SER A 17 -15.49 -16.07 -19.64
N SER A 18 -14.42 -16.03 -18.85
CA SER A 18 -14.41 -15.55 -17.46
C SER A 18 -14.18 -14.04 -17.32
N ILE A 19 -14.03 -13.30 -18.42
CA ILE A 19 -13.85 -11.85 -18.44
C ILE A 19 -15.20 -11.18 -18.70
N CYS A 20 -15.55 -10.17 -17.90
CA CYS A 20 -16.77 -9.38 -18.10
C CYS A 20 -16.53 -8.24 -19.09
N ALA A 21 -17.60 -7.51 -19.44
CA ALA A 21 -17.52 -6.33 -20.31
C ALA A 21 -16.60 -5.21 -19.74
N HIS A 22 -16.32 -5.21 -18.44
CA HIS A 22 -15.40 -4.26 -17.78
C HIS A 22 -13.93 -4.72 -17.78
N ASP A 23 -13.58 -5.69 -18.62
CA ASP A 23 -12.26 -6.34 -18.70
C ASP A 23 -11.78 -6.97 -17.38
N ARG A 24 -12.66 -7.20 -16.41
CA ARG A 24 -12.36 -7.81 -15.11
C ARG A 24 -12.76 -9.28 -15.10
N ILE A 25 -12.20 -10.07 -14.19
CA ILE A 25 -12.67 -11.44 -13.97
C ILE A 25 -14.11 -11.37 -13.44
N LYS A 26 -15.06 -12.01 -14.12
CA LYS A 26 -16.51 -11.97 -13.83
C LYS A 26 -16.81 -12.18 -12.35
N SER A 27 -16.26 -13.24 -11.74
CA SER A 27 -16.50 -13.57 -10.33
C SER A 27 -16.00 -12.52 -9.34
N GLN A 28 -15.03 -11.68 -9.73
CA GLN A 28 -14.43 -10.64 -8.88
C GLN A 28 -14.80 -9.22 -9.31
N CYS A 29 -15.66 -9.07 -10.32
CA CYS A 29 -16.07 -7.76 -10.82
C CYS A 29 -17.12 -7.16 -9.88
N LYS A 30 -16.81 -6.00 -9.30
CA LYS A 30 -17.72 -5.25 -8.43
C LYS A 30 -18.97 -4.76 -9.17
N ASP A 31 -18.76 -4.23 -10.36
CA ASP A 31 -19.83 -3.64 -11.18
C ASP A 31 -20.81 -4.72 -11.66
N CYS A 32 -20.33 -5.95 -11.90
CA CYS A 32 -21.16 -7.11 -12.22
C CYS A 32 -21.71 -7.84 -10.99
N LYS A 33 -21.43 -7.36 -9.76
CA LYS A 33 -21.70 -8.08 -8.50
C LYS A 33 -21.29 -9.56 -8.57
N GLY A 34 -20.07 -9.81 -9.03
CA GLY A 34 -19.54 -11.15 -9.25
C GLY A 34 -19.68 -12.04 -8.01
N SER A 35 -19.75 -13.36 -8.19
CA SER A 35 -20.04 -14.33 -7.10
C SER A 35 -19.08 -14.26 -5.90
N SER A 36 -17.86 -13.76 -6.08
CA SER A 36 -16.89 -13.57 -5.00
C SER A 36 -17.02 -12.22 -4.28
N ILE A 37 -17.93 -11.35 -4.71
CA ILE A 37 -18.21 -10.06 -4.07
C ILE A 37 -19.26 -10.25 -2.98
N CYS A 38 -19.02 -9.67 -1.80
CA CYS A 38 -20.01 -9.64 -0.72
C CYS A 38 -20.85 -8.36 -0.76
N GLU A 39 -21.87 -8.29 0.09
CA GLU A 39 -22.76 -7.13 0.25
C GLU A 39 -22.01 -5.80 0.51
N HIS A 40 -20.84 -5.87 1.16
CA HIS A 40 -19.97 -4.72 1.43
C HIS A 40 -19.14 -4.25 0.21
N ASN A 41 -19.44 -4.75 -1.00
CA ASN A 41 -18.73 -4.44 -2.25
C ASN A 41 -17.20 -4.70 -2.17
N LYS A 42 -16.83 -5.74 -1.43
CA LYS A 42 -15.46 -6.24 -1.22
C LYS A 42 -15.37 -7.69 -1.69
N ILE A 43 -14.17 -8.17 -2.01
CA ILE A 43 -13.95 -9.60 -2.24
C ILE A 43 -14.22 -10.33 -0.92
N ARG A 44 -15.18 -11.26 -0.92
CA ARG A 44 -15.71 -11.95 0.27
C ARG A 44 -14.61 -12.55 1.13
N ALA A 45 -13.64 -13.24 0.52
CA ALA A 45 -12.49 -13.82 1.23
C ALA A 45 -11.60 -12.79 1.95
N GLN A 46 -11.62 -11.53 1.52
CA GLN A 46 -10.82 -10.43 2.09
C GLN A 46 -11.66 -9.45 2.94
N CYS A 47 -12.97 -9.67 3.05
CA CYS A 47 -13.86 -8.77 3.78
C CYS A 47 -13.78 -9.05 5.28
N LYS A 48 -13.44 -8.01 6.05
CA LYS A 48 -13.37 -8.08 7.52
C LYS A 48 -14.75 -8.24 8.16
N GLU A 49 -15.73 -7.50 7.66
CA GLU A 49 -17.12 -7.54 8.15
C GLU A 49 -17.72 -8.94 7.97
N CYS A 50 -17.45 -9.59 6.83
CA CYS A 50 -17.89 -10.97 6.58
C CYS A 50 -16.99 -12.05 7.21
N LYS A 51 -15.95 -11.68 7.99
CA LYS A 51 -14.90 -12.61 8.47
C LYS A 51 -14.42 -13.58 7.38
N GLY A 52 -14.13 -13.04 6.19
CA GLY A 52 -13.73 -13.83 5.03
C GLY A 52 -12.57 -14.78 5.31
N SER A 53 -12.45 -15.87 4.56
CA SER A 53 -11.43 -16.92 4.79
C SER A 53 -9.97 -16.42 4.86
N GLY A 54 -9.67 -15.32 4.17
CA GLY A 54 -8.37 -14.64 4.19
C GLY A 54 -8.14 -13.73 5.41
N ILE A 55 -9.12 -13.58 6.29
CA ILE A 55 -9.04 -12.83 7.55
C ILE A 55 -8.86 -13.83 8.70
N CYS A 56 -7.94 -13.53 9.62
CA CYS A 56 -7.75 -14.32 10.84
C CYS A 56 -8.59 -13.78 12.00
N LEU A 57 -8.62 -14.51 13.11
CA LEU A 57 -9.35 -14.13 14.33
C LEU A 57 -8.92 -12.76 14.90
N HIS A 58 -7.68 -12.32 14.65
CA HIS A 58 -7.18 -11.00 15.03
C HIS A 58 -7.65 -9.86 14.10
N ASN A 59 -8.62 -10.10 13.21
CA ASN A 59 -9.14 -9.15 12.24
C ASN A 59 -8.05 -8.54 11.29
N ARG A 60 -7.02 -9.35 11.00
CA ARG A 60 -5.89 -9.04 10.12
C ARG A 60 -5.91 -9.99 8.92
N GLN A 61 -5.28 -9.59 7.81
CA GLN A 61 -5.04 -10.49 6.68
C GLN A 61 -4.19 -11.67 7.16
N ARG A 62 -4.71 -12.89 7.04
CA ARG A 62 -4.13 -14.12 7.59
C ARG A 62 -2.68 -14.32 7.18
N THR A 63 -2.36 -14.06 5.90
CA THR A 63 -1.01 -14.17 5.35
C THR A 63 -0.01 -13.20 5.96
N ARG A 64 -0.46 -12.06 6.53
CA ARG A 64 0.38 -11.00 7.11
C ARG A 64 0.19 -10.85 8.62
N CYS A 65 -0.54 -11.76 9.27
CA CYS A 65 -0.76 -11.70 10.69
C CYS A 65 0.46 -12.28 11.42
N LYS A 66 1.06 -11.47 12.31
CA LYS A 66 2.24 -11.87 13.10
C LYS A 66 1.89 -12.94 14.14
N GLU A 67 0.78 -12.76 14.84
CA GLU A 67 0.29 -13.69 15.86
C GLU A 67 -0.04 -15.07 15.26
N CYS A 68 -0.58 -15.11 14.03
CA CYS A 68 -0.83 -16.37 13.32
C CYS A 68 0.40 -16.93 12.57
N LYS A 69 1.58 -16.29 12.67
CA LYS A 69 2.76 -16.59 11.84
C LYS A 69 2.40 -16.76 10.35
N GLY A 70 1.64 -15.81 9.81
CA GLY A 70 1.15 -15.86 8.44
C GLY A 70 2.28 -16.08 7.43
N SER A 71 1.97 -16.71 6.29
CA SER A 71 2.98 -17.16 5.30
C SER A 71 3.93 -16.08 4.78
N ALA A 72 3.52 -14.80 4.82
CA ALA A 72 4.33 -13.66 4.44
C ALA A 72 5.18 -13.08 5.60
N ILE A 73 5.14 -13.65 6.79
CA ILE A 73 5.94 -13.26 7.96
C ILE A 73 7.19 -14.14 8.03
N CYS A 74 8.37 -13.53 8.16
CA CYS A 74 9.63 -14.25 8.38
C CYS A 74 9.91 -14.48 9.86
N ASP A 75 10.95 -15.25 10.16
CA ASP A 75 11.36 -15.59 11.52
C ASP A 75 11.74 -14.36 12.36
N HIS A 76 12.18 -13.28 11.70
CA HIS A 76 12.40 -11.97 12.34
C HIS A 76 11.11 -11.22 12.71
N ASN A 77 9.94 -11.86 12.61
CA ASN A 77 8.62 -11.29 12.85
C ASN A 77 8.32 -10.02 12.03
N ARG A 78 8.85 -9.98 10.79
CA ARG A 78 8.69 -8.91 9.80
C ARG A 78 8.03 -9.47 8.54
N VAL A 79 7.41 -8.60 7.72
CA VAL A 79 6.91 -9.03 6.41
C VAL A 79 8.12 -9.40 5.53
N LYS A 80 8.17 -10.65 5.03
CA LYS A 80 9.28 -11.23 4.24
C LYS A 80 9.81 -10.28 3.18
N SER A 81 8.92 -9.75 2.34
CA SER A 81 9.30 -8.83 1.25
C SER A 81 9.94 -7.53 1.71
N GLN A 82 9.76 -7.13 2.98
CA GLN A 82 10.28 -5.87 3.54
C GLN A 82 11.38 -6.10 4.58
N CYS A 83 11.76 -7.35 4.86
CA CYS A 83 12.77 -7.68 5.84
C CYS A 83 14.16 -7.49 5.22
N LYS A 84 15.01 -6.68 5.86
CA LYS A 84 16.40 -6.45 5.41
C LYS A 84 17.26 -7.70 5.58
N ASP A 85 17.07 -8.38 6.70
CA ASP A 85 17.84 -9.58 7.08
C ASP A 85 17.54 -10.74 6.11
N CYS A 86 16.29 -10.85 5.65
CA CYS A 86 15.90 -11.81 4.61
C CYS A 86 16.16 -11.32 3.16
N LYS A 87 16.80 -10.15 2.97
CA LYS A 87 16.95 -9.50 1.66
C LYS A 87 15.65 -9.49 0.84
N GLY A 88 14.53 -9.15 1.50
CA GLY A 88 13.20 -9.22 0.91
C GLY A 88 13.09 -8.45 -0.41
N SER A 89 12.17 -8.84 -1.29
CA SER A 89 12.04 -8.28 -2.65
C SER A 89 11.87 -6.75 -2.74
N ALA A 90 11.37 -6.11 -1.68
CA ALA A 90 11.25 -4.65 -1.59
C ALA A 90 12.53 -3.96 -1.09
N ILE A 91 13.59 -4.69 -0.76
CA ILE A 91 14.90 -4.18 -0.35
C ILE A 91 15.82 -4.16 -1.57
N CYS A 92 16.52 -3.05 -1.78
CA CYS A 92 17.52 -2.93 -2.84
C CYS A 92 18.92 -3.32 -2.34
N GLN A 93 19.89 -3.37 -3.25
CA GLN A 93 21.30 -3.67 -2.95
C GLN A 93 21.91 -2.74 -1.90
N HIS A 94 21.41 -1.50 -1.76
CA HIS A 94 21.85 -0.53 -0.75
C HIS A 94 21.21 -0.74 0.63
N MET A 95 20.55 -1.89 0.88
CA MET A 95 19.87 -2.22 2.15
C MET A 95 18.79 -1.21 2.57
N ARG A 96 18.23 -0.50 1.58
CA ARG A 96 17.13 0.47 1.71
C ARG A 96 15.88 -0.11 1.06
N ARG A 97 14.68 0.38 1.45
CA ARG A 97 13.46 0.06 0.69
C ARG A 97 13.60 0.61 -0.71
N ARG A 98 13.44 -0.24 -1.73
CA ARG A 98 13.63 0.07 -3.16
C ARG A 98 12.83 1.31 -3.58
N SER A 99 11.58 1.44 -3.12
CA SER A 99 10.73 2.61 -3.41
C SER A 99 11.28 3.94 -2.87
N HIS A 100 12.08 3.92 -1.81
CA HIS A 100 12.64 5.13 -1.17
C HIS A 100 14.14 5.30 -1.40
N CYS A 101 14.78 4.41 -2.17
CA CYS A 101 16.20 4.50 -2.43
C CYS A 101 16.47 5.53 -3.53
N LYS A 102 17.23 6.56 -3.20
CA LYS A 102 17.65 7.63 -4.14
C LYS A 102 18.54 7.08 -5.24
N ASP A 103 19.48 6.24 -4.86
CA ASP A 103 20.48 5.63 -5.74
C ASP A 103 19.81 4.71 -6.78
N CYS A 104 18.70 4.06 -6.43
CA CYS A 104 17.88 3.26 -7.35
C CYS A 104 16.77 4.06 -8.05
N ARG A 105 16.69 5.39 -7.89
CA ARG A 105 15.57 6.23 -8.34
C ARG A 105 14.20 5.61 -8.01
N GLY A 106 14.05 5.20 -6.74
CA GLY A 106 12.86 4.50 -6.25
C GLY A 106 11.56 5.24 -6.59
N SER A 107 10.45 4.52 -6.70
CA SER A 107 9.16 5.06 -7.14
C SER A 107 8.62 6.24 -6.30
N SER A 108 9.07 6.39 -5.05
CA SER A 108 8.74 7.50 -4.16
C SER A 108 9.69 8.70 -4.28
N ILE A 109 10.74 8.61 -5.10
CA ILE A 109 11.73 9.67 -5.33
C ILE A 109 11.36 10.43 -6.61
N CYS A 110 11.34 11.76 -6.55
CA CYS A 110 11.11 12.61 -7.73
C CYS A 110 12.42 12.91 -8.46
N LEU A 111 12.30 13.55 -9.62
CA LEU A 111 13.46 13.99 -10.42
C LEU A 111 14.40 14.95 -9.66
N HIS A 112 13.88 15.70 -8.68
CA HIS A 112 14.68 16.56 -7.79
C HIS A 112 15.42 15.81 -6.66
N ASN A 113 15.47 14.47 -6.71
CA ASN A 113 16.12 13.62 -5.70
C ASN A 113 15.57 13.80 -4.27
N LYS A 114 14.30 14.22 -4.16
CA LYS A 114 13.52 14.35 -2.92
C LYS A 114 12.40 13.31 -2.91
N GLN A 115 11.84 13.00 -1.73
CA GLN A 115 10.63 12.19 -1.69
C GLN A 115 9.48 12.96 -2.33
N LYS A 116 8.73 12.34 -3.25
CA LYS A 116 7.62 12.94 -4.01
C LYS A 116 6.63 13.66 -3.09
N SER A 117 6.26 13.03 -1.97
CA SER A 117 5.32 13.61 -1.00
C SER A 117 5.83 14.87 -0.30
N GLN A 118 7.14 15.13 -0.30
CA GLN A 118 7.77 16.26 0.39
C GLN A 118 8.47 17.23 -0.56
N CYS A 119 8.36 17.02 -1.87
CA CYS A 119 8.97 17.89 -2.86
C CYS A 119 8.03 19.06 -3.16
N ARG A 120 8.50 20.28 -2.88
CA ARG A 120 7.76 21.52 -3.16
C ARG A 120 7.57 21.73 -4.65
N ASP A 121 8.64 21.52 -5.41
CA ASP A 121 8.68 21.69 -6.87
C ASP A 121 7.73 20.72 -7.60
N CYS A 122 7.38 19.58 -6.97
CA CYS A 122 6.41 18.63 -7.49
C CYS A 122 5.00 18.79 -6.87
N GLY A 123 4.76 19.80 -6.03
CA GLY A 123 3.49 19.95 -5.32
C GLY A 123 3.14 18.74 -4.44
N GLY A 124 4.14 18.11 -3.81
CA GLY A 124 3.98 16.85 -3.09
C GLY A 124 2.85 16.89 -2.06
N ALA A 125 2.08 15.80 -1.94
CA ALA A 125 0.88 15.75 -1.08
C ALA A 125 1.10 16.09 0.42
N GLY A 126 2.34 16.04 0.90
CA GLY A 126 2.75 16.45 2.24
C GLY A 126 3.10 17.94 2.37
N ILE A 127 3.00 18.71 1.30
CA ILE A 127 3.13 20.17 1.27
C ILE A 127 1.73 20.79 1.42
N CYS A 128 1.63 21.86 2.20
CA CYS A 128 0.41 22.67 2.31
C CYS A 128 0.46 23.88 1.38
N GLU A 129 -0.66 24.59 1.26
CA GLU A 129 -0.79 25.83 0.48
C GLU A 129 0.27 26.89 0.84
N HIS A 130 0.76 26.90 2.09
CA HIS A 130 1.84 27.77 2.55
C HIS A 130 3.25 27.36 2.09
N ASN A 131 3.38 26.42 1.14
CA ASN A 131 4.66 25.83 0.70
C ASN A 131 5.52 25.22 1.83
N LYS A 132 4.89 24.89 2.96
CA LYS A 132 5.54 24.26 4.12
C LYS A 132 5.16 22.77 4.17
N VAL A 133 6.00 21.94 4.79
CA VAL A 133 5.61 20.56 5.08
C VAL A 133 4.44 20.60 6.06
N ARG A 134 3.29 20.05 5.65
CA ARG A 134 1.99 20.13 6.37
C ARG A 134 2.12 19.71 7.83
N TYR A 135 2.85 18.63 8.11
CA TYR A 135 3.15 18.15 9.47
C TYR A 135 3.76 19.22 10.40
N ARG A 136 4.51 20.18 9.84
CA ARG A 136 5.25 21.22 10.57
C ARG A 136 4.72 22.63 10.32
N CYS A 137 3.63 22.78 9.57
CA CYS A 137 3.06 24.08 9.27
C CYS A 137 2.26 24.58 10.47
N LYS A 138 2.66 25.72 11.05
CA LYS A 138 1.94 26.35 12.15
C LYS A 138 0.59 26.87 11.71
N ASP A 139 0.54 27.45 10.51
CA ASP A 139 -0.64 28.08 9.92
C ASP A 139 -1.75 27.02 9.67
N CYS A 140 -1.36 25.81 9.26
CA CYS A 140 -2.29 24.68 9.13
C CYS A 140 -2.52 23.87 10.42
N GLY A 141 -1.95 24.27 11.57
CA GLY A 141 -2.05 23.49 12.80
C GLY A 141 -1.50 22.06 12.67
N GLY A 142 -0.44 21.87 11.87
CA GLY A 142 0.12 20.55 11.53
C GLY A 142 0.37 19.67 12.76
N SER A 143 0.21 18.35 12.63
CA SER A 143 0.24 17.43 13.79
C SER A 143 1.56 17.37 14.57
N GLY A 144 2.65 17.94 14.05
CA GLY A 144 3.92 18.16 14.74
C GLY A 144 3.99 19.46 15.56
N ILE A 145 2.94 20.28 15.53
CA ILE A 145 2.77 21.50 16.31
C ILE A 145 1.91 21.17 17.54
N CYS A 146 2.31 21.67 18.71
CA CYS A 146 1.53 21.52 19.94
C CYS A 146 0.52 22.65 20.11
N LYS A 147 -0.32 22.55 21.16
CA LYS A 147 -1.30 23.59 21.53
C LYS A 147 -0.66 24.97 21.74
N HIS A 148 0.62 25.04 22.12
CA HIS A 148 1.39 26.28 22.29
C HIS A 148 1.98 26.85 20.98
N LYS A 149 1.55 26.38 19.80
CA LYS A 149 2.08 26.78 18.47
C LYS A 149 3.60 26.57 18.29
N LYS A 150 4.22 25.76 19.16
CA LYS A 150 5.63 25.33 19.09
C LYS A 150 5.72 23.92 18.49
N ARG A 151 6.89 23.54 17.97
CA ARG A 151 7.12 22.15 17.55
C ARG A 151 7.13 21.27 18.80
N LYS A 152 6.39 20.15 18.78
CA LYS A 152 6.23 19.27 19.95
C LYS A 152 7.56 18.93 20.64
N TYR A 153 8.55 18.45 19.87
CA TYR A 153 9.88 18.08 20.40
C TYR A 153 10.75 19.23 20.93
N ARG A 154 10.33 20.50 20.76
CA ARG A 154 11.02 21.68 21.30
C ARG A 154 10.20 22.43 22.35
N CYS A 155 8.97 21.99 22.61
CA CYS A 155 8.11 22.63 23.57
C CYS A 155 8.42 22.07 24.95
N LYS A 156 8.91 22.90 25.87
CA LYS A 156 9.19 22.49 27.25
C LYS A 156 7.90 22.14 28.02
N ASP A 157 6.77 22.68 27.57
CA ASP A 157 5.46 22.54 28.21
C ASP A 157 4.64 21.37 27.62
N CYS A 158 5.26 20.43 26.88
CA CYS A 158 4.62 19.31 26.20
C CYS A 158 5.41 18.01 26.30
#